data_AF-A0A375YDE1-F1
#
_entry.id   AF-A0A375YDE1-F1
#
_cell.length_a   1.000
_cell.length_b   1.000
_cell.length_c   1.000
_cell.angle_alpha   90.00
_cell.angle_beta   90.00
_cell.angle_gamma   90.00
#
_symmetry.space_group_name_H-M   'P 1'
#
loop_
_entity.id
_entity.type
_entity.pdbx_description
1 polymer ?
#
loop_
_entity_poly.entity_id
_entity_poly.type
_entity_poly.pdbx_seq_one_letter_code
_entity_poly.pdbx_strand_id
1 'polypeptide(L)'
;MDGLENAIDEQEQAPHTSDAAAIRKYHRADEQFHRLIAEHADNAALLRAYDALGGHGQRFRLFIGKGVQDSDYAIAEHRELLDAFRRGYGPDVYRIMHTHITGVKERALAEHAEAMRTCSWGSAHGNRLHR
;
A
#
# COMPACT_ATOMS: atom_id res chain seq x y z
N MET A 1 -13.13 14.07 9.27
CA MET A 1 -11.76 14.11 8.74
C MET A 1 -10.77 13.53 9.74
N ASP A 2 -11.00 13.71 11.04
CA ASP A 2 -10.19 13.17 12.15
C ASP A 2 -9.92 11.67 12.03
N GLY A 3 -10.89 10.87 11.56
CA GLY A 3 -10.68 9.44 11.32
C GLY A 3 -9.64 9.12 10.24
N LEU A 4 -9.56 9.92 9.18
CA LEU A 4 -8.54 9.76 8.13
C LEU A 4 -7.17 10.19 8.66
N GLU A 5 -7.11 11.30 9.39
CA GLU A 5 -5.88 11.79 10.02
C GLU A 5 -5.31 10.77 11.00
N ASN A 6 -6.13 10.27 11.93
CA ASN A 6 -5.74 9.23 12.87
C ASN A 6 -5.22 7.97 12.16
N ALA A 7 -5.87 7.56 11.07
CA ALA A 7 -5.43 6.39 10.30
C ALA A 7 -4.05 6.61 9.64
N ILE A 8 -3.72 7.83 9.21
CA ILE A 8 -2.39 8.14 8.67
C ILE A 8 -1.37 8.25 9.81
N ASP A 9 -1.72 8.87 10.94
CA ASP A 9 -0.87 8.92 12.12
C ASP A 9 -0.51 7.51 12.62
N GLU A 10 -1.47 6.58 12.59
CA GLU A 10 -1.23 5.16 12.92
C GLU A 10 -0.28 4.47 11.91
N GLN A 11 -0.33 4.84 10.62
CA GLN A 11 0.62 4.37 9.62
C GLN A 11 2.04 4.88 9.89
N GLU A 12 2.19 6.16 10.23
CA GLU A 12 3.49 6.78 10.57
C GLU A 12 4.09 6.20 11.85
N GLN A 13 3.26 5.90 12.85
CA GLN A 13 3.70 5.32 14.13
C GLN A 13 3.87 3.80 14.10
N ALA A 14 3.47 3.13 13.00
CA ALA A 14 3.76 1.72 12.82
C ALA A 14 5.26 1.53 12.56
N PRO A 15 5.90 0.46 13.08
CA PRO A 15 7.26 0.14 12.66
C PRO A 15 7.28 -0.13 11.15
N HIS A 16 8.28 0.43 10.45
CA HIS A 16 8.47 0.24 9.01
C HIS A 16 9.58 -0.78 8.72
N THR A 17 9.48 -1.92 9.38
CA THR A 17 10.43 -3.05 9.30
C THR A 17 9.82 -4.22 8.53
N SER A 18 10.66 -5.14 8.08
CA SER A 18 10.21 -6.31 7.29
C SER A 18 9.60 -7.45 8.12
N ASP A 19 9.51 -7.29 9.45
CA ASP A 19 8.90 -8.31 10.30
C ASP A 19 7.37 -8.33 10.15
N ALA A 20 6.78 -9.50 10.36
CA ALA A 20 5.37 -9.71 10.11
C ALA A 20 4.45 -8.88 11.04
N ALA A 21 4.92 -8.47 12.23
CA ALA A 21 4.11 -7.69 13.16
C ALA A 21 4.03 -6.21 12.72
N ALA A 22 5.17 -5.64 12.33
CA ALA A 22 5.28 -4.31 11.72
C ALA A 22 4.37 -4.19 10.49
N ILE A 23 4.51 -5.13 9.57
CA ILE A 23 3.67 -5.25 8.36
C ILE A 23 2.19 -5.23 8.76
N ARG A 24 1.74 -6.15 9.61
CA ARG A 24 0.31 -6.22 10.02
C ARG A 24 -0.19 -4.92 10.64
N LYS A 25 0.62 -4.24 11.46
CA LYS A 25 0.22 -3.00 12.12
C LYS A 25 0.00 -1.88 11.09
N TYR A 26 0.96 -1.67 10.20
CA TYR A 26 0.86 -0.68 9.12
C TYR A 26 -0.34 -0.97 8.20
N HIS A 27 -0.48 -2.22 7.74
CA HIS A 27 -1.57 -2.59 6.83
C HIS A 27 -2.96 -2.39 7.43
N ARG A 28 -3.13 -2.64 8.74
CA ARG A 28 -4.42 -2.39 9.40
C ARG A 28 -4.80 -0.91 9.36
N ALA A 29 -3.83 -0.02 9.58
CA ALA A 29 -4.05 1.42 9.52
C ALA A 29 -4.32 1.90 8.09
N ASP A 30 -3.61 1.33 7.10
CA ASP A 30 -3.84 1.56 5.68
C ASP A 30 -5.24 1.09 5.21
N GLU A 31 -5.67 -0.09 5.67
CA GLU A 31 -7.02 -0.61 5.44
C GLU A 31 -8.07 0.34 5.99
N GLN A 32 -7.91 0.78 7.23
CA GLN A 32 -8.83 1.72 7.86
C GLN A 32 -8.94 3.03 7.08
N PHE A 33 -7.83 3.59 6.61
CA PHE A 33 -7.82 4.81 5.80
C PHE A 33 -8.68 4.66 4.53
N HIS A 34 -8.42 3.61 3.74
CA HIS A 34 -9.15 3.36 2.49
C HIS A 34 -10.64 3.04 2.72
N ARG A 35 -10.95 2.29 3.78
CA ARG A 35 -12.33 1.96 4.17
C ARG A 35 -13.12 3.22 4.46
N LEU A 36 -12.57 4.15 5.24
CA LEU A 36 -13.22 5.43 5.54
C LEU A 36 -13.54 6.23 4.28
N ILE A 37 -12.61 6.28 3.31
CA ILE A 37 -12.88 6.95 2.02
C ILE A 37 -14.06 6.28 1.30
N ALA A 38 -14.07 4.95 1.21
CA ALA A 38 -15.13 4.22 0.54
C ALA A 38 -16.50 4.40 1.23
N GLU A 39 -16.53 4.40 2.56
CA GLU A 39 -17.76 4.63 3.36
C GLU A 39 -18.32 6.05 3.15
N HIS A 40 -17.44 7.04 3.01
CA HIS A 40 -17.83 8.44 2.85
C HIS A 40 -17.99 8.91 1.40
N ALA A 41 -17.76 8.04 0.41
CA ALA A 41 -17.86 8.39 -1.01
C ALA A 41 -19.31 8.49 -1.55
N ASP A 42 -20.32 8.20 -0.73
CA ASP A 42 -21.74 8.08 -1.12
C ASP A 42 -21.94 7.19 -2.38
N ASN A 43 -21.09 6.16 -2.50
CA ASN A 43 -21.06 5.27 -3.65
C ASN A 43 -21.14 3.81 -3.17
N ALA A 44 -22.37 3.30 -3.07
CA ALA A 44 -22.61 1.94 -2.61
C ALA A 44 -21.97 0.87 -3.51
N ALA A 45 -21.76 1.16 -4.81
CA ALA A 45 -21.04 0.24 -5.69
C ALA A 45 -19.55 0.18 -5.37
N LEU A 46 -18.92 1.33 -5.11
CA LEU A 46 -17.53 1.40 -4.65
C LEU A 46 -17.35 0.69 -3.31
N LEU A 47 -18.24 0.92 -2.34
CA LEU A 47 -18.17 0.27 -1.04
C LEU A 47 -18.29 -1.25 -1.15
N ARG A 48 -19.24 -1.75 -1.94
CA ARG A 48 -19.37 -3.19 -2.20
C ARG A 48 -18.17 -3.77 -2.94
N ALA A 49 -17.61 -3.03 -3.90
CA ALA A 49 -16.40 -3.47 -4.60
C ALA A 49 -15.22 -3.55 -3.63
N TYR A 50 -15.07 -2.56 -2.75
CA TYR A 50 -14.07 -2.57 -1.68
C TYR A 50 -14.25 -3.77 -0.74
N ASP A 51 -15.48 -4.04 -0.29
CA ASP A 51 -15.78 -5.19 0.58
C ASP A 51 -15.56 -6.53 -0.12
N ALA A 52 -15.86 -6.62 -1.42
CA ALA A 52 -15.67 -7.83 -2.23
C ALA A 52 -14.19 -8.10 -2.54
N LEU A 53 -13.35 -7.07 -2.66
CA LEU A 53 -11.89 -7.24 -2.70
C LEU A 53 -11.39 -7.88 -1.39
N GLY A 54 -12.10 -7.63 -0.29
CA GLY A 54 -11.92 -8.28 1.01
C GLY A 54 -10.53 -8.04 1.62
N GLY A 55 -10.36 -8.47 2.88
CA GLY A 55 -9.05 -8.46 3.56
C GLY A 55 -7.96 -9.32 2.90
N HIS A 56 -8.22 -9.94 1.73
CA HIS A 56 -7.27 -10.69 0.92
C HIS A 56 -6.79 -9.91 -0.32
N GLY A 57 -7.60 -9.00 -0.88
CA GLY A 57 -7.21 -8.14 -2.00
C GLY A 57 -6.29 -6.99 -1.60
N GLN A 58 -6.46 -6.45 -0.39
CA GLN A 58 -5.55 -5.49 0.25
C GLN A 58 -4.16 -6.11 0.53
N ARG A 59 -4.10 -7.42 0.78
CA ARG A 59 -2.85 -8.20 0.88
C ARG A 59 -2.10 -8.34 -0.45
N PHE A 60 -2.69 -8.00 -1.60
CA PHE A 60 -1.91 -7.88 -2.84
C PHE A 60 -1.04 -6.61 -2.91
N ARG A 61 -1.20 -5.68 -1.95
CA ARG A 61 -0.21 -4.62 -1.69
C ARG A 61 1.04 -5.12 -0.95
N LEU A 62 1.14 -6.41 -0.65
CA LEU A 62 2.34 -6.96 -0.04
C LEU A 62 3.50 -6.81 -1.02
N PHE A 63 4.28 -5.75 -0.79
CA PHE A 63 5.65 -5.55 -1.20
C PHE A 63 6.41 -6.88 -1.13
N ILE A 64 6.51 -7.57 -2.27
CA ILE A 64 7.15 -8.88 -2.35
C ILE A 64 8.65 -8.63 -2.26
N GLY A 65 9.18 -8.71 -1.05
CA GLY A 65 10.62 -8.69 -0.77
C GLY A 65 11.10 -7.53 0.08
N LYS A 66 10.43 -6.37 0.10
CA LYS A 66 10.83 -5.18 0.89
C LYS A 66 9.93 -4.87 2.10
N GLY A 67 8.78 -5.54 2.25
CA GLY A 67 7.89 -5.28 3.39
C GLY A 67 7.38 -3.83 3.39
N VAL A 68 7.31 -3.18 4.55
CA VAL A 68 6.80 -1.80 4.66
C VAL A 68 7.92 -0.74 4.62
N GLN A 69 9.07 -1.03 4.04
CA GLN A 69 10.23 -0.12 4.08
C GLN A 69 10.12 1.09 3.14
N ASP A 70 9.22 1.05 2.16
CA ASP A 70 8.93 2.15 1.24
C ASP A 70 7.58 2.83 1.54
N SER A 71 7.04 2.60 2.75
CA SER A 71 5.77 3.18 3.21
C SER A 71 5.73 4.70 3.17
N ASP A 72 6.89 5.37 3.24
CA ASP A 72 7.01 6.83 3.20
C ASP A 72 6.34 7.44 1.96
N TYR A 73 6.44 6.77 0.80
CA TYR A 73 5.77 7.23 -0.42
C TYR A 73 4.25 7.20 -0.27
N ALA A 74 3.70 6.09 0.23
CA ALA A 74 2.26 5.94 0.42
C ALA A 74 1.72 6.89 1.50
N ILE A 75 2.46 7.07 2.60
CA ILE A 75 2.09 8.01 3.67
C ILE A 75 2.04 9.44 3.12
N ALA A 76 3.05 9.86 2.34
CA ALA A 76 3.07 11.19 1.74
C ALA A 76 1.89 11.40 0.78
N GLU A 77 1.57 10.40 -0.06
CA GLU A 77 0.41 10.40 -0.96
C GLU A 77 -0.92 10.50 -0.15
N HIS A 78 -1.04 9.79 0.97
CA HIS A 78 -2.21 9.87 1.85
C HIS A 78 -2.37 11.24 2.51
N ARG A 79 -1.27 11.87 2.95
CA ARG A 79 -1.28 13.24 3.49
C ARG A 79 -1.72 14.24 2.43
N GLU A 80 -1.20 14.13 1.21
CA GLU A 80 -1.62 14.99 0.08
C GLU A 80 -3.13 14.84 -0.19
N LEU A 81 -3.63 13.60 -0.15
CA LEU A 81 -5.04 13.30 -0.35
C LEU A 81 -5.93 13.87 0.77
N LEU A 82 -5.51 13.75 2.04
CA LEU A 82 -6.21 14.34 3.18
C LEU A 82 -6.30 15.86 3.03
N ASP A 83 -5.21 16.51 2.63
CA ASP A 83 -5.20 17.94 2.40
C ASP A 83 -6.09 18.33 1.21
N ALA A 84 -6.17 17.50 0.17
CA ALA A 84 -7.13 17.68 -0.92
C ALA A 84 -8.57 17.59 -0.42
N PHE A 85 -8.91 16.59 0.39
CA PHE A 85 -10.24 16.50 1.01
C PHE A 85 -10.58 17.71 1.87
N ARG A 86 -9.61 18.26 2.63
CA ARG A 86 -9.80 19.47 3.45
C ARG A 86 -10.12 20.71 2.60
N ARG A 87 -9.59 20.78 1.37
CA ARG A 87 -9.90 21.86 0.41
C ARG A 87 -11.24 21.65 -0.32
N GLY A 88 -11.82 20.45 -0.23
CA GLY A 88 -13.09 20.08 -0.85
C GLY A 88 -12.95 19.01 -1.95
N TYR A 89 -14.07 18.39 -2.31
CA TYR A 89 -14.11 17.35 -3.35
C TYR A 89 -13.93 17.96 -4.74
N GLY A 90 -12.73 17.82 -5.31
CA GLY A 90 -12.40 18.30 -6.64
C GLY A 90 -11.59 17.29 -7.46
N PRO A 91 -11.25 17.61 -8.71
CA PRO A 91 -10.49 16.72 -9.61
C PRO A 91 -9.15 16.23 -9.04
N ASP A 92 -8.57 16.98 -8.11
CA ASP A 92 -7.32 16.62 -7.44
C ASP A 92 -7.44 15.35 -6.59
N VAL A 93 -8.57 15.13 -5.92
CA VAL A 93 -8.79 13.92 -5.11
C VAL A 93 -8.70 12.68 -6.00
N TYR A 94 -9.35 12.72 -7.16
CA TYR A 94 -9.28 11.65 -8.15
C TYR A 94 -7.84 11.45 -8.63
N ARG A 95 -7.16 12.53 -9.03
CA ARG A 95 -5.80 12.48 -9.55
C ARG A 95 -4.83 11.86 -8.54
N ILE A 96 -4.89 12.30 -7.28
CA ILE A 96 -4.01 11.81 -6.22
C ILE A 96 -4.28 10.33 -5.92
N MET A 97 -5.55 9.93 -5.75
CA MET A 97 -5.90 8.53 -5.49
C MET A 97 -5.54 7.61 -6.67
N HIS A 98 -5.74 8.08 -7.91
CA HIS A 98 -5.33 7.34 -9.10
C HIS A 98 -3.81 7.14 -9.12
N THR A 99 -3.04 8.21 -8.93
CA THR A 99 -1.57 8.15 -8.88
C THR A 99 -1.07 7.21 -7.80
N HIS A 100 -1.66 7.28 -6.60
CA HIS A 100 -1.35 6.37 -5.49
C HIS A 100 -1.51 4.89 -5.90
N ILE A 101 -2.70 4.52 -6.41
CA ILE A 101 -3.00 3.14 -6.79
C ILE A 101 -2.05 2.65 -7.91
N THR A 102 -1.79 3.49 -8.91
CA THR A 102 -0.87 3.14 -10.00
C THR A 102 0.58 3.03 -9.53
N GLY A 103 1.03 3.93 -8.64
CA GLY A 103 2.38 3.92 -8.10
C GLY A 103 2.65 2.68 -7.24
N VAL A 104 1.70 2.31 -6.38
CA VAL A 104 1.78 1.06 -5.60
C VAL A 104 1.90 -0.16 -6.51
N LYS A 105 1.08 -0.22 -7.57
CA LYS A 105 1.17 -1.31 -8.56
C LYS A 105 2.55 -1.38 -9.22
N GLU A 106 3.09 -0.25 -9.65
CA GLU A 106 4.39 -0.19 -10.32
C GLU A 106 5.53 -0.64 -9.41
N ARG A 107 5.55 -0.16 -8.15
CA ARG A 107 6.53 -0.57 -7.13
C ARG A 107 6.45 -2.08 -6.86
N ALA A 108 5.25 -2.62 -6.67
CA ALA A 108 5.05 -4.05 -6.44
C ALA A 108 5.55 -4.92 -7.61
N LEU A 109 5.30 -4.50 -8.86
CA LEU A 109 5.81 -5.21 -10.04
C LEU A 109 7.34 -5.15 -10.14
N ALA A 110 7.94 -4.01 -9.81
CA ALA A 110 9.39 -3.83 -9.82
C ALA A 110 10.08 -4.73 -8.77
N GLU A 111 9.52 -4.81 -7.57
CA GLU A 111 10.01 -5.67 -6.49
C GLU A 111 9.90 -7.15 -6.84
N HIS A 112 8.75 -7.59 -7.36
CA HIS A 112 8.58 -8.97 -7.81
C HIS A 112 9.60 -9.32 -8.91
N ALA A 113 9.83 -8.42 -9.86
CA ALA A 113 10.85 -8.61 -10.89
C ALA A 113 12.27 -8.68 -10.30
N GLU A 114 12.57 -7.90 -9.27
CA GLU A 114 13.85 -7.93 -8.54
C GLU A 114 14.05 -9.28 -7.82
N ALA A 115 13.05 -9.74 -7.07
CA ALA A 115 13.06 -11.03 -6.38
C ALA A 115 13.24 -12.22 -7.35
N MET A 116 12.60 -12.17 -8.53
CA MET A 116 12.76 -13.18 -9.57
C MET A 116 14.18 -13.21 -10.14
N ARG A 117 14.83 -12.05 -10.31
CA ARG A 117 16.22 -11.97 -10.80
C ARG A 117 17.22 -12.54 -9.78
N THR A 118 17.08 -12.20 -8.50
CA THR A 118 17.99 -12.67 -7.45
C THR A 118 17.88 -14.17 -7.23
N CYS A 119 16.66 -14.73 -7.28
CA CYS A 119 16.43 -16.17 -7.19
C CYS A 119 17.04 -16.93 -8.39
N SER A 120 16.86 -16.41 -9.61
CA SER A 120 17.42 -16.98 -10.84
C SER A 120 18.96 -16.99 -10.83
N TRP A 121 19.61 -15.93 -10.35
CA TRP A 121 21.06 -15.85 -10.21
C TRP A 121 21.62 -16.84 -9.18
N GLY A 122 20.89 -17.08 -8.08
CA GLY A 122 21.27 -18.06 -7.04
C GLY A 122 21.27 -19.51 -7.55
N SER A 123 20.29 -19.89 -8.38
CA SER A 123 20.27 -21.22 -9.01
C SER A 123 21.38 -21.40 -10.07
N ALA A 124 21.77 -20.34 -10.79
CA ALA A 124 22.78 -20.43 -11.85
C ALA A 124 24.24 -20.55 -11.33
N HIS A 125 24.53 -20.06 -10.12
CA HIS A 125 25.89 -20.05 -9.55
C HIS A 125 26.16 -21.15 -8.50
N GLY A 126 25.13 -21.88 -8.07
CA GLY A 126 25.25 -22.99 -7.10
C GLY A 126 25.84 -24.30 -7.65
N ASN A 127 26.08 -24.40 -8.96
CA ASN A 127 26.52 -25.66 -9.60
C ASN A 127 27.98 -25.60 -10.13
N ARG A 128 28.91 -25.05 -9.35
CA ARG A 128 30.34 -25.00 -9.74
C ARG A 128 31.33 -25.17 -8.58
N LEU A 129 31.02 -26.03 -7.61
CA LEU A 129 31.97 -26.46 -6.58
C LEU A 129 31.81 -27.95 -6.28
N HIS A 130 31.89 -28.84 -7.27
CA HIS A 130 32.17 -30.27 -7.10
C HIS A 130 32.83 -30.78 -8.39
N ARG A 131 34.14 -30.55 -8.53
CA ARG A 131 35.02 -31.31 -9.41
C ARG A 131 36.46 -31.21 -8.92
#